data_AF-A0A3P1WPP4-F1
#
_entry.id   AF-A0A3P1WPP4-F1
#
_cell.length_a   1.000
_cell.length_b   1.000
_cell.length_c   1.000
_cell.angle_alpha   90.00
_cell.angle_beta   90.00
_cell.angle_gamma   90.00
#
_symmetry.space_group_name_H-M   'P 1'
#
loop_
_entity.id
_entity.type
_entity.pdbx_description
1 polymer ?
#
loop_
_entity_poly.entity_id
_entity_poly.type
_entity_poly.pdbx_seq_one_letter_code
_entity_poly.pdbx_strand_id
1 'polypeptide(L)'
;MGFVEEMRWTFTPPFGWLQGVAFNLTLAAAYLVVWPLAFDERYDVVLLFTVYFATFIMADVTTTNIFGHDFSRTQRRLDAGEGFMGILFQKNLIQLMVVILPMFVITGLVTWWWAGVDELVLALPGILYPMLLWLGVGNLVSVAFPVLPAPVKWRLHNWRAGMWRMHLPVLLAYGIPYGLYFGAAYTDLPGNLNALIRFLGDEPEKWQSGMILLVASVLFYAFFTSSALVVFARCGLLLHGQAQFLASAPMPESERALLAARIAPGDADVD
;
A
#
# COMPACT_ATOMS: atom_id res chain seq x y z
N MET A 1 19.57 -13.11 -2.65
CA MET A 1 19.38 -12.17 -3.78
C MET A 1 19.63 -10.74 -3.30
N GLY A 2 20.32 -9.90 -4.06
CA GLY A 2 20.75 -8.56 -3.61
C GLY A 2 19.75 -7.44 -3.93
N PHE A 3 19.81 -6.32 -3.18
CA PHE A 3 18.96 -5.13 -3.38
C PHE A 3 18.97 -4.61 -4.84
N VAL A 4 20.14 -4.58 -5.48
CA VAL A 4 20.30 -4.12 -6.88
C VAL A 4 19.50 -4.96 -7.86
N GLU A 5 19.39 -6.27 -7.61
CA GLU A 5 18.66 -7.18 -8.48
C GLU A 5 17.14 -7.00 -8.36
N GLU A 6 16.68 -6.82 -7.12
CA GLU A 6 15.27 -6.51 -6.84
C GLU A 6 14.89 -5.14 -7.44
N MET A 7 15.76 -4.13 -7.33
CA MET A 7 15.58 -2.82 -7.97
C MET A 7 15.56 -2.93 -9.50
N ARG A 8 16.47 -3.70 -10.12
CA ARG A 8 16.47 -3.92 -11.58
C ARG A 8 15.17 -4.57 -12.05
N TRP A 9 14.66 -5.53 -11.29
CA TRP A 9 13.42 -6.22 -11.63
C TRP A 9 12.21 -5.29 -11.60
N THR A 10 12.16 -4.38 -10.64
CA THR A 10 11.11 -3.36 -10.55
C THR A 10 10.93 -2.57 -11.85
N PHE A 11 12.02 -2.33 -12.57
CA PHE A 11 12.05 -1.65 -13.88
C PHE A 11 12.17 -2.62 -15.07
N THR A 12 11.86 -3.90 -14.88
CA THR A 12 11.84 -4.86 -15.99
C THR A 12 10.42 -5.01 -16.52
N PRO A 13 10.20 -4.94 -17.85
CA PRO A 13 8.90 -5.21 -18.46
C PRO A 13 8.32 -6.56 -17.98
N PRO A 14 7.01 -6.64 -17.66
CA PRO A 14 5.95 -5.68 -17.99
C PRO A 14 5.79 -4.51 -17.00
N PHE A 15 6.73 -4.28 -16.08
CA PHE A 15 6.63 -3.26 -15.04
C PHE A 15 5.42 -3.45 -14.12
N GLY A 16 5.04 -4.71 -13.85
CA GLY A 16 3.75 -5.02 -13.24
C GLY A 16 3.49 -4.28 -11.92
N TRP A 17 4.54 -4.04 -11.12
CA TRP A 17 4.43 -3.19 -9.93
C TRP A 17 4.23 -1.69 -10.25
N LEU A 18 4.96 -1.12 -11.22
CA LEU A 18 4.80 0.30 -11.58
C LEU A 18 3.49 0.59 -12.32
N GLN A 19 2.83 -0.40 -12.90
CA GLN A 19 1.53 -0.20 -13.55
C GLN A 19 0.47 0.30 -12.58
N GLY A 20 0.42 -0.22 -11.35
CA GLY A 20 -0.50 0.27 -10.33
C GLY A 20 -0.16 1.70 -9.90
N VAL A 21 1.13 2.01 -9.71
CA VAL A 21 1.59 3.37 -9.38
C VAL A 21 1.19 4.34 -10.49
N ALA A 22 1.43 3.97 -11.76
CA ALA A 22 1.06 4.79 -12.91
C ALA A 22 -0.46 4.96 -13.04
N PHE A 23 -1.24 3.92 -12.77
CA PHE A 23 -2.70 3.98 -12.79
C PHE A 23 -3.22 4.93 -11.72
N ASN A 24 -2.73 4.85 -10.48
CA ASN A 24 -3.16 5.76 -9.41
C ASN A 24 -2.67 7.17 -9.64
N LEU A 25 -1.46 7.36 -10.17
CA LEU A 25 -0.99 8.69 -10.58
C LEU A 25 -1.91 9.30 -11.64
N THR A 26 -2.39 8.48 -12.59
CA THR A 26 -3.35 8.92 -13.62
C THR A 26 -4.71 9.27 -13.01
N LEU A 27 -5.25 8.44 -12.10
CA LEU A 27 -6.49 8.73 -11.39
C LEU A 27 -6.37 10.00 -10.54
N ALA A 28 -5.25 10.18 -9.88
CA ALA A 28 -4.98 11.33 -9.04
C ALA A 28 -4.86 12.61 -9.89
N ALA A 29 -4.19 12.55 -11.05
CA ALA A 29 -4.18 13.63 -12.02
C ALA A 29 -5.58 13.93 -12.58
N ALA A 30 -6.38 12.91 -12.89
CA ALA A 30 -7.76 13.09 -13.36
C ALA A 30 -8.66 13.73 -12.29
N TYR A 31 -8.48 13.35 -11.02
CA TYR A 31 -9.19 13.95 -9.89
C TYR A 31 -8.89 15.45 -9.79
N LEU A 32 -7.63 15.87 -9.95
CA LEU A 32 -7.24 17.29 -9.97
C LEU A 32 -7.86 18.09 -11.13
N VAL A 33 -8.17 17.43 -12.26
CA VAL A 33 -8.88 18.08 -13.38
C VAL A 33 -10.36 18.30 -13.05
N VAL A 34 -11.00 17.33 -12.38
CA VAL A 34 -12.43 17.38 -12.02
C VAL A 34 -12.70 18.30 -10.85
N TRP A 35 -11.84 18.25 -9.84
CA TRP A 35 -11.89 19.10 -8.66
C TRP A 35 -10.62 19.96 -8.61
N PRO A 36 -10.51 20.96 -9.50
CA PRO A 36 -9.37 21.86 -9.50
C PRO A 36 -9.27 22.51 -8.12
N LEU A 37 -8.04 22.60 -7.62
CA LEU A 37 -7.72 23.10 -6.29
C LEU A 37 -8.48 24.40 -6.03
N ALA A 38 -9.54 24.33 -5.21
CA ALA A 38 -10.19 25.51 -4.70
C ALA A 38 -9.24 26.09 -3.66
N PHE A 39 -8.53 27.16 -4.05
CA PHE A 39 -7.70 27.96 -3.16
C PHE A 39 -8.61 28.74 -2.21
N ASP A 40 -9.21 28.05 -1.25
CA ASP A 40 -10.06 28.67 -0.23
C ASP A 40 -9.30 28.73 1.10
N GLU A 41 -9.44 29.83 1.84
CA GLU A 41 -8.69 30.13 3.07
C GLU A 41 -8.96 29.13 4.21
N ARG A 42 -10.01 28.30 4.08
CA ARG A 42 -10.41 27.31 5.09
C ARG A 42 -9.63 26.00 5.08
N TYR A 43 -9.02 25.64 3.97
CA TYR A 43 -8.25 24.40 3.86
C TYR A 43 -6.85 24.76 3.42
N ASP A 44 -5.89 24.45 4.27
CA ASP A 44 -4.47 24.58 3.95
C ASP A 44 -4.19 23.70 2.73
N VAL A 45 -4.09 24.32 1.56
CA VAL A 45 -3.98 23.66 0.25
C VAL A 45 -2.82 22.68 0.25
N VAL A 46 -1.78 23.00 1.02
CA VAL A 46 -0.63 22.14 1.27
C VAL A 46 -1.02 20.89 2.05
N LEU A 47 -1.79 21.00 3.14
CA LEU A 47 -2.23 19.84 3.93
C LEU A 47 -3.21 18.96 3.14
N LEU A 48 -4.15 19.57 2.40
CA LEU A 48 -5.12 18.84 1.60
C LEU A 48 -4.42 18.08 0.45
N PHE A 49 -3.57 18.76 -0.31
CA PHE A 49 -2.80 18.15 -1.40
C PHE A 49 -1.86 17.07 -0.86
N THR A 50 -1.13 17.36 0.22
CA THR A 50 -0.12 16.43 0.74
C THR A 50 -0.74 15.20 1.37
N VAL A 51 -1.73 15.35 2.26
CA VAL A 51 -2.27 14.23 3.03
C VAL A 51 -3.23 13.41 2.19
N TYR A 52 -4.12 14.03 1.41
CA TYR A 52 -5.09 13.28 0.62
C TYR A 52 -4.46 12.65 -0.61
N PHE A 53 -3.58 13.35 -1.33
CA PHE A 53 -2.93 12.80 -2.52
C PHE A 53 -1.89 11.73 -2.14
N ALA A 54 -1.10 11.95 -1.08
CA ALA A 54 -0.19 10.92 -0.59
C ALA A 54 -0.96 9.71 -0.08
N THR A 55 -2.06 9.91 0.65
CA THR A 55 -2.91 8.79 1.07
C THR A 55 -3.55 8.06 -0.10
N PHE A 56 -4.01 8.78 -1.12
CA PHE A 56 -4.63 8.18 -2.31
C PHE A 56 -3.65 7.33 -3.10
N ILE A 57 -2.43 7.83 -3.34
CA ILE A 57 -1.39 7.07 -4.03
C ILE A 57 -0.86 5.93 -3.14
N MET A 58 -0.74 6.13 -1.83
CA MET A 58 -0.22 5.11 -0.93
C MET A 58 -1.24 4.01 -0.60
N ALA A 59 -2.54 4.29 -0.70
CA ALA A 59 -3.61 3.29 -0.64
C ALA A 59 -3.67 2.39 -1.87
N ASP A 60 -2.73 2.53 -2.81
CA ASP A 60 -2.60 1.67 -3.97
C ASP A 60 -2.21 0.22 -3.59
N VAL A 61 -2.66 -0.69 -4.44
CA VAL A 61 -2.39 -2.13 -4.42
C VAL A 61 -0.93 -2.47 -4.63
N THR A 62 -0.14 -1.54 -5.17
CA THR A 62 1.33 -1.67 -5.21
C THR A 62 1.95 -1.57 -3.82
N THR A 63 1.29 -0.86 -2.90
CA THR A 63 1.64 -0.81 -1.48
C THR A 63 0.98 -1.96 -0.72
N THR A 64 -0.31 -2.22 -0.97
CA THR A 64 -1.11 -3.13 -0.14
C THR A 64 -1.14 -4.58 -0.59
N ASN A 65 -0.55 -4.90 -1.75
CA ASN A 65 -0.50 -6.27 -2.29
C ASN A 65 0.85 -6.60 -2.96
N ILE A 66 1.96 -6.10 -2.41
CA ILE A 66 3.30 -6.32 -2.97
C ILE A 66 3.67 -7.81 -3.10
N PHE A 67 3.26 -8.65 -2.14
CA PHE A 67 3.51 -10.08 -2.18
C PHE A 67 2.57 -10.85 -3.12
N GLY A 68 1.38 -10.33 -3.43
CA GLY A 68 0.48 -10.99 -4.38
C GLY A 68 1.03 -10.95 -5.79
N HIS A 69 1.51 -9.79 -6.24
CA HIS A 69 2.13 -9.65 -7.56
C HIS A 69 3.45 -10.44 -7.68
N ASP A 70 4.20 -10.55 -6.59
CA ASP A 70 5.51 -11.19 -6.56
C ASP A 70 5.53 -12.54 -5.83
N PHE A 71 4.37 -13.21 -5.81
CA PHE A 71 4.16 -14.38 -4.95
C PHE A 71 5.10 -15.52 -5.31
N SER A 72 5.12 -15.93 -6.58
CA SER A 72 5.95 -17.04 -7.08
C SER A 72 7.44 -16.79 -6.88
N ARG A 73 7.91 -15.54 -6.91
CA ARG A 73 9.32 -15.21 -6.63
C ARG A 73 9.61 -15.20 -5.15
N THR A 74 8.71 -14.63 -4.35
CA THR A 74 8.82 -14.63 -2.89
C THR A 74 8.89 -16.06 -2.36
N GLN A 75 8.03 -16.96 -2.85
CA GLN A 75 8.05 -18.38 -2.51
C GLN A 75 9.39 -19.02 -2.88
N ARG A 76 9.88 -18.83 -4.10
CA ARG A 76 11.19 -19.36 -4.51
C ARG A 76 12.35 -18.87 -3.63
N ARG A 77 12.30 -17.62 -3.17
CA ARG A 77 13.30 -17.07 -2.25
C ARG A 77 13.21 -17.71 -0.86
N LEU A 78 11.99 -17.91 -0.36
CA LEU A 78 11.74 -18.62 0.90
C LEU A 78 12.20 -20.08 0.82
N ASP A 79 11.89 -20.78 -0.27
CA ASP A 79 12.30 -22.16 -0.53
C ASP A 79 13.83 -22.28 -0.67
N ALA A 80 14.50 -21.22 -1.14
CA ALA A 80 15.96 -21.11 -1.17
C ALA A 80 16.58 -20.79 0.21
N GLY A 81 15.77 -20.70 1.27
CA GLY A 81 16.21 -20.47 2.64
C GLY A 81 16.38 -19.00 3.03
N GLU A 82 15.97 -18.04 2.19
CA GLU A 82 15.98 -16.62 2.58
C GLU A 82 14.94 -16.34 3.67
N GLY A 83 15.33 -15.62 4.71
CA GLY A 83 14.42 -15.24 5.79
C GLY A 83 13.38 -14.20 5.33
N PHE A 84 12.10 -14.43 5.65
CA PHE A 84 11.00 -13.54 5.26
C PHE A 84 11.20 -12.08 5.70
N MET A 85 11.76 -11.85 6.89
CA MET A 85 12.08 -10.50 7.37
C MET A 85 13.02 -9.76 6.42
N GLY A 86 14.03 -10.44 5.87
CA GLY A 86 14.94 -9.85 4.89
C GLY A 86 14.25 -9.53 3.57
N ILE A 87 13.35 -10.41 3.11
CA ILE A 87 12.54 -10.17 1.91
C ILE A 87 11.63 -8.95 2.11
N LEU A 88 10.91 -8.89 3.23
CA LEU A 88 10.02 -7.78 3.58
C LEU A 88 10.79 -6.47 3.67
N PHE A 89 11.94 -6.47 4.33
CA PHE A 89 12.79 -5.28 4.44
C PHE A 89 13.23 -4.76 3.07
N GLN A 90 13.69 -5.64 2.17
CA GLN A 90 14.08 -5.25 0.82
C GLN A 90 12.91 -4.66 0.03
N LYS A 91 11.72 -5.24 0.17
CA LYS A 91 10.49 -4.74 -0.47
C LYS A 91 10.11 -3.35 0.03
N ASN A 92 10.14 -3.14 1.35
CA ASN A 92 9.89 -1.83 1.94
C ASN A 92 10.93 -0.80 1.49
N LEU A 93 12.19 -1.18 1.36
CA LEU A 93 13.24 -0.29 0.88
C LEU A 93 13.00 0.14 -0.58
N ILE A 94 12.52 -0.77 -1.43
CA ILE A 94 12.18 -0.43 -2.82
C ILE A 94 10.94 0.46 -2.89
N GLN A 95 9.90 0.15 -2.12
CA GLN A 95 8.73 1.03 -1.98
C GLN A 95 9.14 2.42 -1.50
N LEU A 96 10.04 2.49 -0.52
CA LEU A 96 10.59 3.74 -0.02
C LEU A 96 11.29 4.52 -1.14
N MET A 97 12.16 3.87 -1.92
CA MET A 97 12.96 4.57 -2.93
C MET A 97 12.19 4.93 -4.20
N VAL A 98 11.20 4.13 -4.61
CA VAL A 98 10.53 4.33 -5.90
C VAL A 98 9.17 5.02 -5.77
N VAL A 99 8.50 4.94 -4.61
CA VAL A 99 7.20 5.58 -4.39
C VAL A 99 7.31 6.71 -3.38
N ILE A 100 7.76 6.40 -2.16
CA ILE A 100 7.72 7.36 -1.05
C ILE A 100 8.69 8.52 -1.29
N LEU A 101 9.94 8.24 -1.67
CA LEU A 101 10.97 9.26 -1.86
C LEU A 101 10.62 10.23 -3.00
N PRO A 102 10.24 9.79 -4.22
CA PRO A 102 9.82 10.71 -5.26
C PRO A 102 8.61 11.55 -4.86
N MET A 103 7.62 10.94 -4.20
CA MET A 103 6.45 11.67 -3.72
C MET A 103 6.83 12.71 -2.65
N PHE A 104 7.66 12.33 -1.68
CA PHE A 104 8.15 13.23 -0.64
C PHE A 104 8.91 14.42 -1.24
N VAL A 105 9.78 14.18 -2.23
CA VAL A 105 10.52 15.24 -2.94
C VAL A 105 9.57 16.15 -3.72
N ILE A 106 8.64 15.59 -4.51
CA ILE A 106 7.68 16.38 -5.29
C ILE A 106 6.84 17.25 -4.35
N THR A 107 6.27 16.66 -3.31
CA THR A 107 5.43 17.40 -2.37
C THR A 107 6.23 18.45 -1.62
N GLY A 108 7.45 18.14 -1.16
CA GLY A 108 8.32 19.12 -0.52
C GLY A 108 8.68 20.29 -1.45
N LEU A 109 8.96 20.04 -2.73
CA LEU A 109 9.23 21.09 -3.72
C LEU A 109 8.00 21.95 -3.99
N VAL A 110 6.81 21.35 -4.10
CA VAL A 110 5.55 22.08 -4.27
C VAL A 110 5.28 22.96 -3.05
N THR A 111 5.39 22.41 -1.84
CA THR A 111 5.22 23.19 -0.59
C THR A 111 6.21 24.34 -0.52
N TRP A 112 7.48 24.08 -0.81
CA TRP A 112 8.51 25.12 -0.80
C TRP A 112 8.20 26.24 -1.80
N TRP A 113 7.77 25.89 -3.01
CA TRP A 113 7.47 26.85 -4.07
C TRP A 113 6.29 27.76 -3.74
N TRP A 114 5.24 27.23 -3.10
CA TRP A 114 3.99 27.96 -2.85
C TRP A 114 3.88 28.57 -1.46
N ALA A 115 4.49 27.97 -0.44
CA ALA A 115 4.34 28.37 0.97
C ALA A 115 5.66 28.77 1.65
N GLY A 116 6.81 28.54 1.01
CA GLY A 116 8.12 28.90 1.54
C GLY A 116 8.73 27.85 2.48
N VAL A 117 9.90 28.17 3.03
CA VAL A 117 10.73 27.23 3.82
C VAL A 117 10.14 26.96 5.21
N ASP A 118 9.56 27.98 5.85
CA ASP A 118 9.02 27.83 7.21
C ASP A 118 7.84 26.85 7.23
N GLU A 119 6.93 26.98 6.24
CA GLU A 119 5.79 26.07 6.11
C GLU A 119 6.24 24.67 5.67
N LEU A 120 7.28 24.56 4.83
CA LEU A 120 7.85 23.27 4.45
C LEU A 120 8.26 22.46 5.69
N VAL A 121 9.02 23.07 6.61
CA VAL A 121 9.51 22.39 7.83
C VAL A 121 8.35 21.87 8.67
N LEU A 122 7.27 22.64 8.78
CA LEU A 122 6.05 22.25 9.50
C LEU A 122 5.26 21.17 8.76
N ALA A 123 5.29 21.16 7.43
CA ALA A 123 4.58 20.20 6.60
C ALA A 123 5.26 18.83 6.54
N LEU A 124 6.60 18.75 6.59
CA LEU A 124 7.38 17.50 6.46
C LEU A 124 6.81 16.32 7.26
N PRO A 125 6.44 16.47 8.55
CA PRO A 125 5.90 15.39 9.35
C PRO A 125 4.51 14.96 8.88
N GLY A 126 3.68 15.91 8.43
CA GLY A 126 2.39 15.65 7.80
C GLY A 126 2.50 14.92 6.46
N ILE A 127 3.61 15.09 5.74
CA ILE A 127 3.93 14.35 4.50
C ILE A 127 4.32 12.90 4.82
N LEU A 128 5.22 12.72 5.80
CA LEU A 128 5.79 11.41 6.14
C LEU A 128 4.81 10.51 6.91
N TYR A 129 3.95 11.12 7.74
CA TYR A 129 2.94 10.42 8.53
C TYR A 129 2.11 9.40 7.71
N PRO A 130 1.38 9.81 6.64
CA PRO A 130 0.57 8.89 5.87
C PRO A 130 1.43 7.88 5.11
N MET A 131 2.61 8.28 4.62
CA MET A 131 3.52 7.40 3.89
C MET A 131 3.96 6.20 4.74
N LEU A 132 4.42 6.45 5.98
CA LEU A 132 4.85 5.40 6.89
C LEU A 132 3.68 4.53 7.37
N LEU A 133 2.55 5.16 7.68
CA LEU A 133 1.34 4.44 8.07
C LEU A 133 0.91 3.44 6.99
N TRP A 134 0.80 3.89 5.74
CA TRP A 134 0.38 3.05 4.62
C TRP A 134 1.40 1.98 4.25
N LEU A 135 2.69 2.28 4.37
CA LEU A 135 3.73 1.26 4.19
C LEU A 135 3.54 0.12 5.21
N GLY A 136 3.24 0.45 6.48
CA GLY A 136 2.96 -0.54 7.52
C GLY A 136 1.70 -1.34 7.23
N VAL A 137 0.58 -0.66 6.98
CA VAL A 137 -0.70 -1.30 6.63
C VAL A 137 -0.53 -2.21 5.42
N GLY A 138 0.20 -1.76 4.40
CA GLY A 138 0.46 -2.52 3.19
C GLY A 138 1.23 -3.82 3.45
N ASN A 139 2.20 -3.81 4.37
CA ASN A 139 2.89 -5.03 4.80
C ASN A 139 1.94 -6.06 5.38
N LEU A 140 1.03 -5.63 6.26
CA LEU A 140 0.07 -6.54 6.87
C LEU A 140 -0.94 -7.07 5.85
N VAL A 141 -1.55 -6.18 5.05
CA VAL A 141 -2.55 -6.56 4.05
C VAL A 141 -1.95 -7.49 3.00
N SER A 142 -0.73 -7.21 2.53
CA SER A 142 -0.08 -8.03 1.50
C SER A 142 0.29 -9.44 1.96
N VAL A 143 0.50 -9.65 3.27
CA VAL A 143 0.71 -10.98 3.84
C VAL A 143 -0.61 -11.68 4.15
N ALA A 144 -1.59 -10.96 4.67
CA ALA A 144 -2.88 -11.52 5.04
C ALA A 144 -3.74 -11.90 3.81
N PHE A 145 -3.69 -11.07 2.77
CA PHE A 145 -4.50 -11.19 1.56
C PHE A 145 -3.66 -11.02 0.29
N PRO A 146 -2.67 -11.89 0.03
CA PRO A 146 -1.90 -11.84 -1.21
C PRO A 146 -2.82 -12.17 -2.38
N VAL A 147 -2.97 -11.25 -3.33
CA VAL A 147 -3.80 -11.42 -4.52
C VAL A 147 -2.93 -11.60 -5.76
N LEU A 148 -3.12 -12.72 -6.45
CA LEU A 148 -2.34 -13.04 -7.65
C LEU A 148 -2.66 -12.10 -8.83
N PRO A 149 -1.68 -11.77 -9.68
CA PRO A 149 -1.90 -10.96 -10.86
C PRO A 149 -2.67 -11.77 -11.92
N ALA A 150 -3.56 -11.10 -12.65
CA ALA A 150 -4.29 -11.71 -13.76
C ALA A 150 -4.62 -10.66 -14.83
N PRO A 151 -4.71 -11.05 -16.12
CA PRO A 151 -5.11 -10.13 -17.17
C PRO A 151 -6.50 -9.54 -16.90
N VAL A 152 -6.66 -8.22 -17.05
CA VAL A 152 -7.93 -7.52 -16.83
C VAL A 152 -9.05 -8.09 -17.70
N LYS A 153 -8.74 -8.43 -18.97
CA LYS A 153 -9.71 -9.05 -19.90
C LYS A 153 -10.24 -10.38 -19.38
N TRP A 154 -9.37 -11.20 -18.79
CA TRP A 154 -9.74 -12.48 -18.19
C TRP A 154 -10.62 -12.26 -16.95
N ARG A 155 -10.23 -11.32 -16.08
CA ARG A 155 -11.05 -10.96 -14.91
C ARG A 155 -12.45 -10.48 -15.31
N LEU A 156 -12.54 -9.62 -16.32
CA LEU A 156 -13.81 -9.09 -16.79
C LEU A 156 -14.70 -10.15 -17.45
N HIS A 157 -14.11 -11.05 -18.24
CA HIS A 157 -14.84 -12.16 -18.86
C HIS A 157 -15.52 -13.02 -17.79
N ASN A 158 -14.77 -13.40 -16.77
CA ASN A 158 -15.27 -14.28 -15.73
C ASN A 158 -16.23 -13.61 -14.74
N TRP A 159 -16.04 -12.30 -14.47
CA TRP A 159 -17.02 -11.51 -13.74
C TRP A 159 -18.39 -11.55 -14.44
N ARG A 160 -18.39 -11.36 -15.76
CA ARG A 160 -19.61 -11.44 -16.60
C ARG A 160 -20.19 -12.84 -16.67
N ALA A 161 -19.37 -13.88 -16.53
CA ALA A 161 -19.80 -15.27 -16.46
C ALA A 161 -20.40 -15.66 -15.09
N GLY A 162 -20.53 -14.71 -14.14
CA GLY A 162 -21.14 -14.95 -12.83
C GLY A 162 -20.20 -15.52 -11.78
N MET A 163 -18.90 -15.66 -12.08
CA MET A 163 -17.89 -16.19 -11.14
C MET A 163 -17.40 -15.11 -10.16
N TRP A 164 -18.32 -14.41 -9.49
CA TRP A 164 -17.98 -13.26 -8.63
C TRP A 164 -17.16 -13.64 -7.39
N ARG A 165 -17.33 -14.86 -6.87
CA ARG A 165 -16.68 -15.31 -5.61
C ARG A 165 -15.15 -15.31 -5.71
N MET A 166 -14.59 -15.71 -6.85
CA MET A 166 -13.13 -15.70 -7.06
C MET A 166 -12.52 -14.29 -7.18
N HIS A 167 -13.36 -13.25 -7.29
CA HIS A 167 -12.93 -11.87 -7.25
C HIS A 167 -12.93 -11.29 -5.84
N LEU A 168 -13.52 -11.97 -4.85
CA LEU A 168 -13.62 -11.47 -3.49
C LEU A 168 -12.25 -11.09 -2.88
N PRO A 169 -11.17 -11.88 -3.04
CA PRO A 169 -9.85 -11.50 -2.54
C PRO A 169 -9.34 -10.19 -3.16
N VAL A 170 -9.58 -9.99 -4.46
CA VAL A 170 -9.25 -8.73 -5.16
C VAL A 170 -10.09 -7.59 -4.57
N LEU A 171 -11.40 -7.77 -4.44
CA LEU A 171 -12.28 -6.73 -3.92
C LEU A 171 -11.90 -6.34 -2.48
N LEU A 172 -11.47 -7.29 -1.65
CA LEU A 172 -10.99 -7.01 -0.30
C LEU A 172 -9.64 -6.30 -0.31
N ALA A 173 -8.67 -6.79 -1.08
CA ALA A 173 -7.33 -6.19 -1.16
C ALA A 173 -7.36 -4.76 -1.71
N TYR A 174 -8.25 -4.47 -2.66
CA TYR A 174 -8.48 -3.10 -3.16
C TYR A 174 -9.40 -2.31 -2.22
N GLY A 175 -10.46 -2.92 -1.70
CA GLY A 175 -11.49 -2.25 -0.91
C GLY A 175 -11.04 -1.85 0.50
N ILE A 176 -10.19 -2.64 1.17
CA ILE A 176 -9.69 -2.35 2.51
C ILE A 176 -8.93 -1.00 2.53
N PRO A 177 -7.94 -0.75 1.65
CA PRO A 177 -7.28 0.55 1.58
C PRO A 177 -8.25 1.71 1.35
N TYR A 178 -9.19 1.60 0.41
CA TYR A 178 -10.16 2.67 0.17
C TYR A 178 -11.12 2.85 1.35
N GLY A 179 -11.52 1.78 2.04
CA GLY A 179 -12.34 1.84 3.24
C GLY A 179 -11.62 2.50 4.42
N LEU A 180 -10.34 2.17 4.62
CA LEU A 180 -9.48 2.80 5.61
C LEU A 180 -9.24 4.27 5.29
N TYR A 181 -9.02 4.62 4.03
CA TYR A 181 -8.93 6.01 3.57
C TYR A 181 -10.22 6.78 3.84
N PHE A 182 -11.37 6.23 3.46
CA PHE A 182 -12.66 6.87 3.69
C PHE A 182 -12.92 7.07 5.19
N GLY A 183 -12.58 6.08 6.01
CA GLY A 183 -12.61 6.20 7.47
C GLY A 183 -11.70 7.32 7.97
N ALA A 184 -10.45 7.38 7.53
CA ALA A 184 -9.49 8.40 7.94
C ALA A 184 -9.93 9.81 7.50
N ALA A 185 -10.45 9.95 6.28
CA ALA A 185 -10.94 11.21 5.74
C ALA A 185 -12.22 11.70 6.43
N TYR A 186 -13.16 10.81 6.74
CA TYR A 186 -14.41 11.17 7.38
C TYR A 186 -14.26 11.44 8.88
N THR A 187 -13.33 10.75 9.53
CA THR A 187 -13.06 10.94 10.96
C THR A 187 -12.12 12.10 11.26
N ASP A 188 -11.45 12.69 10.26
CA ASP A 188 -10.31 13.59 10.47
C ASP A 188 -9.31 12.97 11.46
N LEU A 189 -8.82 11.78 11.12
CA LEU A 189 -7.91 11.01 11.98
C LEU A 189 -6.72 11.85 12.51
N PRO A 190 -6.06 12.71 11.69
CA PRO A 190 -5.03 13.62 12.18
C PRO A 190 -5.56 14.65 13.17
N GLY A 191 -6.73 15.25 12.91
CA GLY A 191 -7.40 16.18 13.82
C GLY A 191 -7.79 15.52 15.15
N ASN A 192 -8.31 14.30 15.12
CA ASN A 192 -8.65 13.52 16.32
C ASN A 192 -7.41 13.10 17.12
N LEU A 193 -6.31 12.73 16.45
CA LEU A 193 -5.05 12.48 17.13
C LEU A 193 -4.55 13.75 17.83
N ASN A 194 -4.60 14.90 17.14
CA ASN A 194 -4.25 16.19 17.70
C ASN A 194 -5.17 16.58 18.88
N ALA A 195 -6.47 16.29 18.79
CA ALA A 195 -7.42 16.52 19.87
C ALA A 195 -7.14 15.62 21.09
N LEU A 196 -6.78 14.35 20.86
CA LEU A 196 -6.36 13.43 21.92
C LEU A 196 -5.06 13.89 22.59
N ILE A 197 -4.10 14.38 21.80
CA ILE A 197 -2.85 14.95 22.32
C ILE A 197 -3.15 16.17 23.20
N ARG A 198 -4.01 17.09 22.73
CA ARG A 198 -4.47 18.26 23.51
C ARG A 198 -5.29 17.88 24.75
N PHE A 199 -5.92 16.72 24.75
CA PHE A 199 -6.62 16.22 25.93
C PHE A 199 -5.64 15.67 26.99
N LEU A 200 -4.51 15.12 26.55
CA LEU A 200 -3.50 14.48 27.42
C LEU A 200 -2.39 15.45 27.90
N GLY A 201 -2.34 16.68 27.40
CA GLY A 201 -1.31 17.68 27.75
C GLY A 201 -1.70 19.11 27.34
N ASP A 202 -0.78 20.06 27.46
CA ASP A 202 -1.00 21.46 27.02
C ASP A 202 -1.11 21.57 25.49
N GLU A 203 -1.66 22.70 25.00
CA GLU A 203 -1.80 22.97 23.56
C GLU A 203 -0.43 22.94 22.86
N PRO A 204 -0.14 21.90 22.04
CA PRO A 204 1.17 21.79 21.43
C PRO A 204 1.36 22.86 20.36
N GLU A 205 2.57 23.39 20.25
CA GLU A 205 2.95 24.18 19.08
C GLU A 205 2.83 23.32 17.80
N LYS A 206 2.58 23.95 16.65
CA LYS A 206 2.34 23.24 15.38
C LYS A 206 3.40 22.17 15.06
N TRP A 207 4.68 22.47 15.31
CA TRP A 207 5.77 21.52 15.05
C TRP A 207 5.75 20.32 16.00
N GLN A 208 5.29 20.49 17.25
CA GLN A 208 5.15 19.41 18.22
C GLN A 208 4.06 18.44 17.77
N SER A 209 2.91 18.95 17.34
CA SER A 209 1.84 18.15 16.73
C SER A 209 2.37 17.35 15.53
N GLY A 210 3.12 17.99 14.63
CA GLY A 210 3.77 17.31 13.50
C GLY A 210 4.71 16.19 13.94
N MET A 211 5.58 16.44 14.92
CA MET A 211 6.50 15.43 15.45
C MET A 211 5.78 14.26 16.11
N ILE A 212 4.71 14.52 16.87
CA ILE A 212 3.94 13.45 17.51
C ILE A 212 3.28 12.58 16.45
N LEU A 213 2.72 13.17 15.38
CA LEU A 213 2.18 12.41 14.25
C LEU A 213 3.26 11.54 13.61
N LEU A 214 4.47 12.09 13.37
CA LEU A 214 5.57 11.32 12.82
C LEU A 214 5.98 10.16 13.73
N VAL A 215 6.14 10.38 15.04
CA VAL A 215 6.44 9.31 16.01
C VAL A 215 5.34 8.26 16.00
N ALA A 216 4.06 8.66 16.03
CA ALA A 216 2.94 7.74 15.94
C ALA A 216 2.98 6.91 14.64
N SER A 217 3.32 7.51 13.49
CA SER A 217 3.45 6.76 12.23
C SER A 217 4.58 5.75 12.24
N VAL A 218 5.72 6.05 12.88
CA VAL A 218 6.82 5.09 13.05
C VAL A 218 6.37 3.93 13.93
N LEU A 219 5.64 4.20 15.02
CA LEU A 219 5.09 3.17 15.90
C LEU A 219 4.05 2.31 15.17
N PHE A 220 3.14 2.91 14.39
CA PHE A 220 2.18 2.16 13.57
C PHE A 220 2.87 1.32 12.50
N TYR A 221 3.86 1.88 11.80
CA TYR A 221 4.67 1.14 10.84
C TYR A 221 5.34 -0.08 11.49
N ALA A 222 5.97 0.11 12.65
CA ALA A 222 6.61 -0.98 13.39
C ALA A 222 5.59 -2.03 13.84
N PHE A 223 4.43 -1.60 14.35
CA PHE A 223 3.33 -2.47 14.78
C PHE A 223 2.79 -3.32 13.62
N PHE A 224 2.42 -2.71 12.50
CA PHE A 224 1.86 -3.43 11.35
C PHE A 224 2.90 -4.32 10.68
N THR A 225 4.15 -3.88 10.58
CA THR A 225 5.24 -4.69 10.04
C THR A 225 5.53 -5.90 10.94
N SER A 226 5.57 -5.71 12.26
CA SER A 226 5.72 -6.81 13.21
C SER A 226 4.53 -7.77 13.15
N SER A 227 3.31 -7.25 13.03
CA SER A 227 2.10 -8.05 12.84
C SER A 227 2.17 -8.87 11.55
N ALA A 228 2.67 -8.29 10.45
CA ALA A 228 2.87 -9.01 9.19
C ALA A 228 3.86 -10.19 9.36
N LEU A 229 4.95 -9.99 10.11
CA LEU A 229 5.89 -11.07 10.44
C LEU A 229 5.25 -12.16 11.29
N VAL A 230 4.42 -11.80 12.28
CA VAL A 230 3.70 -12.76 13.13
C VAL A 230 2.67 -13.54 12.32
N VAL A 231 1.91 -12.88 11.45
CA VAL A 231 0.94 -13.53 10.56
C VAL A 231 1.66 -14.50 9.62
N PHE A 232 2.77 -14.07 9.01
CA PHE A 232 3.58 -14.95 8.18
C PHE A 232 4.14 -16.14 8.97
N ALA A 233 4.65 -15.94 10.18
CA ALA A 233 5.21 -17.03 10.99
C ALA A 233 4.16 -18.07 11.40
N ARG A 234 2.89 -17.64 11.60
CA ARG A 234 1.79 -18.52 11.99
C ARG A 234 1.12 -19.21 10.82
N CYS A 235 0.91 -18.49 9.74
CA CYS A 235 0.08 -18.94 8.62
C CYS A 235 0.87 -19.20 7.35
N GLY A 236 2.08 -18.64 7.20
CA GLY A 236 2.77 -18.53 5.92
C GLY A 236 2.10 -17.54 4.97
N LEU A 237 2.57 -17.52 3.72
CA LEU A 237 1.88 -16.84 2.62
C LEU A 237 0.88 -17.82 2.00
N LEU A 238 -0.40 -17.68 2.37
CA LEU A 238 -1.49 -18.52 1.89
C LEU A 238 -2.43 -17.77 0.95
N LEU A 239 -2.93 -18.47 -0.06
CA LEU A 239 -3.85 -17.96 -1.07
C LEU A 239 -5.29 -18.26 -0.69
N HIS A 240 -5.86 -17.44 0.20
CA HIS A 240 -7.25 -17.57 0.63
C HIS A 240 -8.24 -17.21 -0.49
N GLY A 241 -9.26 -18.05 -0.71
CA GLY A 241 -10.33 -17.86 -1.69
C GLY A 241 -9.87 -17.84 -3.15
N GLN A 242 -8.69 -18.39 -3.45
CA GLN A 242 -8.06 -18.33 -4.77
C GLN A 242 -7.88 -19.70 -5.44
N ALA A 243 -8.48 -20.77 -4.92
CA ALA A 243 -8.44 -22.10 -5.53
C ALA A 243 -9.06 -22.11 -6.94
N GLN A 244 -10.29 -21.60 -7.08
CA GLN A 244 -10.97 -21.47 -8.38
C GLN A 244 -10.20 -20.56 -9.35
N PHE A 245 -9.54 -19.53 -8.83
CA PHE A 245 -8.66 -18.67 -9.62
C PHE A 245 -7.48 -19.47 -10.19
N LEU A 246 -6.77 -20.23 -9.35
CA LEU A 246 -5.63 -21.04 -9.79
C LEU A 246 -6.03 -22.11 -10.82
N ALA A 247 -7.22 -22.69 -10.69
CA ALA A 247 -7.72 -23.69 -11.63
C ALA A 247 -7.96 -23.12 -13.04
N SER A 248 -8.40 -21.86 -13.14
CA SER A 248 -8.90 -21.25 -14.37
C SER A 248 -8.00 -20.16 -14.97
N ALA A 249 -7.03 -19.67 -14.20
CA ALA A 249 -6.17 -18.57 -14.62
C ALA A 249 -5.20 -19.00 -15.75
N PRO A 250 -4.92 -18.09 -16.71
CA PRO A 250 -4.01 -18.35 -17.81
C PRO A 250 -2.56 -18.23 -17.32
N MET A 251 -2.09 -19.26 -16.62
CA MET A 251 -0.72 -19.33 -16.06
C MET A 251 -0.01 -20.63 -16.45
N PRO A 252 1.33 -20.62 -16.56
CA PRO A 252 2.13 -21.81 -16.82
C PRO A 252 1.86 -22.92 -15.80
N GLU A 253 1.88 -24.17 -16.25
CA GLU A 253 1.59 -25.33 -15.39
C GLU A 253 2.57 -25.46 -14.22
N SER A 254 3.86 -25.20 -14.47
CA SER A 254 4.90 -25.21 -13.42
C SER A 254 4.64 -24.17 -12.32
N GLU A 255 4.11 -23.00 -12.69
CA GLU A 255 3.76 -21.96 -11.73
C GLU A 255 2.48 -22.31 -10.97
N ARG A 256 1.49 -22.88 -11.67
CA ARG A 256 0.26 -23.36 -11.06
C ARG A 256 0.51 -24.45 -10.01
N ALA A 257 1.38 -25.41 -10.31
CA ALA A 257 1.74 -26.48 -9.38
C ALA A 257 2.40 -25.94 -8.10
N LEU A 258 3.30 -24.96 -8.23
CA LEU A 258 3.92 -24.27 -7.10
C LEU A 258 2.87 -23.56 -6.22
N LEU A 259 1.94 -22.86 -6.85
CA LEU A 259 0.91 -22.08 -6.15
C LEU A 259 -0.19 -22.95 -5.53
N ALA A 260 -0.52 -24.09 -6.14
CA ALA A 260 -1.52 -25.04 -5.62
C ALA A 260 -1.14 -25.57 -4.24
N ALA A 261 0.16 -25.78 -3.97
CA ALA A 261 0.67 -26.18 -2.66
C ALA A 261 0.57 -25.09 -1.57
N ARG A 262 0.05 -23.90 -1.91
CA ARG A 262 -0.11 -22.74 -1.02
C ARG A 262 -1.56 -22.26 -0.93
N ILE A 263 -2.52 -23.06 -1.41
CA ILE A 263 -3.95 -22.86 -1.16
C ILE A 263 -4.24 -23.14 0.32
N ALA A 264 -5.11 -22.34 0.94
CA ALA A 264 -5.47 -22.55 2.33
C ALA A 264 -6.26 -23.88 2.50
N PRO A 265 -6.05 -24.65 3.58
CA PRO A 265 -6.63 -25.99 3.74
C PRO A 265 -8.16 -26.11 3.67
N GLY A 266 -8.91 -25.01 3.66
CA GLY A 266 -10.38 -24.99 3.52
C GLY A 266 -10.91 -24.51 2.17
N ASP A 267 -10.04 -24.10 1.24
CA ASP A 267 -10.44 -23.60 -0.08
C ASP A 267 -10.47 -24.70 -1.15
N ALA A 268 -9.85 -25.86 -0.89
CA ALA A 268 -9.78 -26.98 -1.83
C ALA A 268 -11.11 -27.72 -2.02
N ASP A 269 -12.04 -27.57 -1.07
CA ASP A 269 -13.33 -28.28 -1.05
C ASP A 269 -14.51 -27.42 -1.56
N VAL A 270 -14.24 -26.21 -2.07
CA VAL A 270 -15.28 -25.27 -2.55
C VAL A 270 -15.52 -25.44 -4.05
N ASP A 271 -16.22 -26.52 -4.40
CA ASP A 271 -16.87 -26.71 -5.70
C ASP A 271 -18.29 -26.10 -5.72
#